data_AF-R6TS14-F1
#
_entry.id   AF-R6TS14-F1
#
_cell.length_a   1.000
_cell.length_b   1.000
_cell.length_c   1.000
_cell.angle_alpha   90.00
_cell.angle_beta   90.00
_cell.angle_gamma   90.00
#
_symmetry.space_group_name_H-M   'P 1'
#
loop_
_entity.id
_entity.type
_entity.pdbx_description
1 polymer ?
#
loop_
_entity_poly.entity_id
_entity_poly.type
_entity_poly.pdbx_seq_one_letter_code
_entity_poly.pdbx_strand_id
1 'polypeptide(L)'
;MKWNEYNAAVSTSTESVRTDSLVRRNPETPAAENKKPNRTRNNKITVYLSDAELARLNAMVDKTVMNREQFIRTMIEGKTIMEAPPAPLFQTVRMMKNIHFNLDRIFKNVFLSEPLDEELLRQTLSDLKVCLKEITERCLPPEEREVTRHESRPHRPGPDRVR
;
A
#
# COMPACT_ATOMS: atom_id res chain seq x y z
N MET A 1 -39.62 -4.53 52.15
CA MET A 1 -40.46 -4.79 50.96
C MET A 1 -39.53 -5.35 49.88
N LYS A 2 -39.26 -6.65 49.83
CA LYS A 2 -40.01 -7.72 49.12
C LYS A 2 -40.42 -7.33 47.69
N TRP A 3 -39.49 -7.51 46.75
CA TRP A 3 -39.74 -7.60 45.32
C TRP A 3 -39.98 -9.08 44.99
N ASN A 4 -41.24 -9.48 44.86
CA ASN A 4 -41.65 -10.76 44.25
C ASN A 4 -43.17 -10.74 44.12
N GLU A 5 -43.69 -10.18 43.03
CA GLU A 5 -45.08 -10.39 42.56
C GLU A 5 -45.30 -9.56 41.30
N TYR A 6 -44.77 -9.97 40.14
CA TYR A 6 -45.28 -9.49 38.84
C TYR A 6 -45.05 -10.50 37.70
N ASN A 7 -44.84 -11.79 38.01
CA ASN A 7 -44.68 -12.86 37.03
C ASN A 7 -45.95 -13.69 36.80
N ALA A 8 -47.15 -13.15 37.08
CA ALA A 8 -48.39 -13.91 37.03
C ALA A 8 -49.44 -13.38 36.02
N ALA A 9 -49.17 -12.32 35.25
CA ALA A 9 -50.23 -11.64 34.48
C ALA A 9 -50.03 -11.58 32.96
N VAL A 10 -49.07 -12.31 32.37
CA VAL A 10 -48.94 -12.34 30.89
C VAL A 10 -48.73 -13.76 30.39
N SER A 11 -49.68 -14.63 30.70
CA SER A 11 -49.84 -15.94 30.07
C SER A 11 -51.31 -16.17 29.77
N THR A 12 -51.83 -15.47 28.76
CA THR A 12 -52.96 -15.95 27.96
C THR A 12 -52.82 -15.44 26.53
N SER A 13 -52.41 -16.36 25.66
CA SER A 13 -52.92 -16.56 24.31
C SER A 13 -53.00 -15.35 23.37
N THR A 14 -52.11 -15.32 22.38
CA THR A 14 -52.54 -15.38 20.96
C THR A 14 -51.43 -15.96 20.10
N GLU A 15 -51.68 -17.18 19.69
CA GLU A 15 -51.19 -17.84 18.48
C GLU A 15 -51.31 -16.89 17.28
N SER A 16 -50.22 -16.61 16.57
CA SER A 16 -50.28 -16.34 15.12
C SER A 16 -48.88 -16.26 14.50
N VAL A 17 -48.60 -17.28 13.68
CA VAL A 17 -47.87 -17.21 12.41
C VAL A 17 -46.39 -16.79 12.47
N ARG A 18 -45.53 -17.81 12.35
CA ARG A 18 -44.16 -17.68 11.87
C ARG A 18 -44.19 -17.10 10.45
N THR A 19 -43.87 -15.82 10.30
CA THR A 19 -43.55 -15.22 9.00
C THR A 19 -42.03 -15.05 8.87
N ASP A 20 -41.50 -15.94 8.05
CA ASP A 20 -40.54 -15.65 6.98
C ASP A 20 -39.34 -14.76 7.34
N SER A 21 -38.25 -15.43 7.71
CA SER A 21 -36.90 -14.86 7.72
C SER A 21 -36.63 -14.15 6.40
N LEU A 22 -36.49 -12.82 6.44
CA LEU A 22 -35.92 -12.04 5.35
C LEU A 22 -34.44 -12.45 5.17
N VAL A 23 -34.22 -13.57 4.50
CA VAL A 23 -32.96 -13.89 3.84
C VAL A 23 -32.78 -12.78 2.82
N ARG A 24 -31.86 -11.84 3.10
CA ARG A 24 -31.36 -10.94 2.09
C ARG A 24 -30.82 -11.81 0.97
N ARG A 25 -31.58 -11.89 -0.13
CA ARG A 25 -31.16 -12.53 -1.37
C ARG A 25 -29.87 -11.82 -1.78
N ASN A 26 -28.73 -12.48 -1.61
CA ASN A 26 -27.48 -11.99 -2.18
C ASN A 26 -27.77 -11.75 -3.66
N PRO A 27 -27.47 -10.56 -4.21
CA PRO A 27 -27.52 -10.40 -5.65
C PRO A 27 -26.59 -11.47 -6.22
N GLU A 28 -27.12 -12.30 -7.13
CA GLU A 28 -26.34 -13.29 -7.84
C GLU A 28 -25.11 -12.58 -8.38
N THR A 29 -23.95 -12.89 -7.80
CA THR A 29 -22.67 -12.38 -8.29
C THR A 29 -22.63 -12.75 -9.77
N PRO A 30 -22.55 -11.78 -10.72
CA PRO A 30 -22.43 -12.14 -12.11
C PRO A 30 -21.23 -13.07 -12.21
N ALA A 31 -21.46 -14.25 -12.79
CA ALA A 31 -20.48 -15.32 -12.94
C ALA A 31 -19.14 -14.68 -13.25
N ALA A 32 -18.17 -14.88 -12.36
CA ALA A 32 -16.88 -14.22 -12.43
C ALA A 32 -16.32 -14.41 -13.84
N GLU A 33 -16.49 -13.41 -14.69
CA GLU A 33 -15.76 -13.32 -15.94
C GLU A 33 -14.31 -13.51 -15.52
N ASN A 34 -13.69 -14.56 -16.05
CA ASN A 34 -12.28 -14.84 -15.88
C ASN A 34 -11.49 -13.69 -16.51
N LYS A 35 -11.47 -12.54 -15.84
CA LYS A 35 -10.72 -11.37 -16.22
C LYS A 35 -9.27 -11.77 -15.99
N LYS A 36 -8.64 -12.25 -17.07
CA LYS A 36 -7.21 -12.56 -17.08
C LYS A 36 -6.50 -11.40 -16.39
N PRO A 37 -5.70 -11.63 -15.33
CA PRO A 37 -5.02 -10.55 -14.67
C PRO A 37 -4.16 -9.86 -15.73
N ASN A 38 -4.36 -8.56 -15.92
CA ASN A 38 -3.60 -7.73 -16.85
C ASN A 38 -2.18 -7.56 -16.29
N ARG A 39 -1.36 -8.60 -16.45
CA ARG A 39 0.05 -8.62 -16.05
C ARG A 39 0.90 -8.45 -17.28
N THR A 40 1.87 -7.53 -17.19
CA THR A 40 2.88 -7.32 -18.23
C THR A 40 3.89 -8.48 -18.28
N ARG A 41 4.12 -9.16 -17.14
CA ARG A 41 5.11 -10.25 -16.99
C ARG A 41 4.38 -11.57 -16.73
N ASN A 42 4.32 -12.44 -17.75
CA ASN A 42 3.53 -13.68 -17.73
C ASN A 42 4.36 -14.96 -17.55
N ASN A 43 5.68 -14.88 -17.70
CA ASN A 43 6.57 -16.04 -17.61
C ASN A 43 7.02 -16.25 -16.16
N LYS A 44 6.77 -17.44 -15.60
CA LYS A 44 7.22 -17.84 -14.26
C LYS A 44 8.45 -18.74 -14.35
N ILE A 45 9.46 -18.46 -13.54
CA ILE A 45 10.63 -19.32 -13.35
C ILE A 45 10.61 -19.80 -11.89
N THR A 46 10.87 -21.09 -11.69
CA THR A 46 11.06 -21.69 -10.36
C THR A 46 12.48 -22.21 -10.29
N VAL A 47 13.25 -21.76 -9.30
CA VAL A 47 14.66 -22.16 -9.11
C VAL A 47 14.80 -22.79 -7.73
N TYR A 48 15.42 -23.96 -7.67
CA TYR A 48 15.82 -24.59 -6.42
C TYR A 48 17.25 -24.16 -6.09
N LEU A 49 17.45 -23.64 -4.88
CA LEU A 49 18.74 -23.17 -4.38
C LEU A 49 19.11 -24.00 -3.15
N SER A 50 20.39 -24.27 -2.97
CA SER A 50 20.93 -24.72 -1.69
C SER A 50 20.82 -23.63 -0.62
N ASP A 51 20.89 -24.01 0.65
CA ASP A 51 20.84 -23.06 1.77
C ASP A 51 21.92 -21.98 1.67
N ALA A 52 23.13 -22.37 1.22
CA ALA A 52 24.24 -21.44 1.02
C ALA A 52 23.97 -20.43 -0.12
N GLU A 53 23.37 -20.88 -1.21
CA GLU A 53 23.00 -20.00 -2.33
C GLU A 53 21.88 -19.04 -1.95
N LEU A 54 20.88 -19.54 -1.23
CA LEU A 54 19.78 -18.72 -0.74
C LEU A 54 20.28 -17.66 0.25
N ALA A 55 21.18 -18.02 1.16
CA ALA A 55 21.79 -17.08 2.10
C ALA A 55 22.57 -15.98 1.38
N ARG A 56 23.39 -16.35 0.38
CA ARG A 56 24.12 -15.38 -0.47
C ARG A 56 23.18 -14.45 -1.22
N LEU A 57 22.11 -14.98 -1.81
CA LEU A 57 21.09 -14.16 -2.50
C LEU A 57 20.43 -13.16 -1.56
N ASN A 58 20.01 -13.60 -0.37
CA ASN A 58 19.40 -12.71 0.63
C ASN A 58 20.37 -11.61 1.06
N ALA A 59 21.63 -11.94 1.33
CA ALA A 59 22.64 -10.95 1.69
C ALA A 59 22.88 -9.91 0.59
N MET A 60 22.84 -10.31 -0.69
CA MET A 60 22.92 -9.36 -1.80
C MET A 60 21.68 -8.47 -1.90
N VAL A 61 20.49 -9.04 -1.72
CA VAL A 61 19.22 -8.30 -1.77
C VAL A 61 19.11 -7.31 -0.61
N ASP A 62 19.53 -7.69 0.60
CA ASP A 62 19.44 -6.84 1.80
C ASP A 62 20.32 -5.59 1.73
N LYS A 63 21.39 -5.63 0.92
CA LYS A 63 22.19 -4.46 0.59
C LYS A 63 21.50 -3.48 -0.34
N THR A 64 20.36 -3.83 -0.93
CA THR A 64 19.63 -3.02 -1.90
C THR A 64 18.26 -2.61 -1.36
N VAL A 65 17.61 -1.68 -2.06
CA VAL A 65 16.21 -1.30 -1.79
C VAL A 65 15.20 -2.17 -2.54
N MET A 66 15.67 -3.18 -3.28
CA MET A 66 14.87 -4.01 -4.18
C MET A 66 14.30 -5.25 -3.47
N ASN A 67 13.21 -5.80 -4.00
CA ASN A 67 12.79 -7.14 -3.62
C ASN A 67 13.60 -8.20 -4.39
N ARG A 68 13.53 -9.47 -3.97
CA ARG A 68 14.29 -10.57 -4.60
C ARG A 68 14.01 -10.69 -6.10
N GLU A 69 12.77 -10.49 -6.52
CA GLU A 69 12.38 -10.64 -7.92
C GLU A 69 12.94 -9.50 -8.78
N GLN A 70 12.82 -8.27 -8.32
CA GLN A 70 13.43 -7.09 -8.94
C GLN A 70 14.94 -7.25 -9.04
N PHE A 71 15.59 -7.67 -7.96
CA PHE A 71 17.03 -7.93 -7.95
C PHE A 71 17.43 -8.93 -9.04
N ILE A 72 16.75 -10.08 -9.13
CA ILE A 72 17.02 -11.10 -10.16
C ILE A 72 16.76 -10.55 -11.56
N ARG A 73 15.68 -9.79 -11.77
CA ARG A 73 15.38 -9.16 -13.07
C ARG A 73 16.48 -8.19 -13.49
N THR A 74 16.90 -7.29 -12.59
CA THR A 74 17.98 -6.33 -12.81
C THR A 74 19.32 -7.03 -13.12
N MET A 75 19.60 -8.14 -12.43
CA MET A 75 20.76 -9.00 -12.74
C MET A 75 20.68 -9.60 -14.15
N ILE A 76 19.51 -10.12 -14.55
CA ILE A 76 19.31 -10.71 -15.89
C ILE A 76 19.43 -9.64 -16.98
N GLU A 77 18.95 -8.43 -16.73
CA GLU A 77 19.07 -7.27 -17.62
C GLU A 77 20.52 -6.77 -17.74
N GLY A 78 21.44 -7.24 -16.89
CA GLY A 78 22.85 -6.81 -16.89
C GLY A 78 23.05 -5.38 -16.36
N LYS A 79 22.07 -4.84 -15.64
CA LYS A 79 22.14 -3.49 -15.05
C LYS A 79 23.02 -3.49 -13.80
N THR A 80 23.73 -2.38 -13.58
CA THR A 80 24.53 -2.19 -12.37
C THR A 80 23.64 -2.04 -11.14
N ILE A 81 23.73 -2.99 -10.21
CA ILE A 81 22.99 -2.92 -8.95
C ILE A 81 23.75 -2.02 -7.97
N MET A 82 23.08 -0.97 -7.52
CA MET A 82 23.62 -0.04 -6.52
C MET A 82 23.22 -0.45 -5.11
N GLU A 83 24.14 -0.32 -4.16
CA GLU A 83 23.83 -0.50 -2.74
C GLU A 83 22.84 0.58 -2.27
N ALA A 84 22.03 0.19 -1.30
CA ALA A 84 21.05 1.06 -0.68
C ALA A 84 21.79 2.19 0.05
N PRO A 85 21.31 3.43 -0.09
CA PRO A 85 21.86 4.55 0.67
C PRO A 85 21.64 4.32 2.18
N PRO A 86 22.44 4.96 3.04
CA PRO A 86 22.33 4.81 4.49
C PRO A 86 20.88 4.98 4.96
N ALA A 87 20.42 4.10 5.86
CA ALA A 87 19.03 4.07 6.30
C ALA A 87 18.50 5.44 6.77
N PRO A 88 19.25 6.28 7.53
CA PRO A 88 18.79 7.61 7.91
C PRO A 88 18.52 8.53 6.71
N LEU A 89 19.40 8.51 5.69
CA LEU A 89 19.25 9.30 4.48
C LEU A 89 18.02 8.85 3.68
N PHE A 90 17.85 7.54 3.50
CA PHE A 90 16.70 6.98 2.80
C PHE A 90 15.38 7.37 3.47
N GLN A 91 15.29 7.26 4.79
CA GLN A 91 14.08 7.64 5.54
C GLN A 91 13.79 9.14 5.42
N THR A 92 14.83 9.98 5.46
CA THR A 92 14.69 11.43 5.35
C THR A 92 14.09 11.83 4.01
N VAL A 93 14.65 11.33 2.89
CA VAL A 93 14.13 11.62 1.54
C VAL A 93 12.70 11.09 1.40
N ARG A 94 12.39 9.92 1.97
CA ARG A 94 11.04 9.36 1.98
C ARG A 94 10.05 10.23 2.75
N MET A 95 10.43 10.73 3.93
CA MET A 95 9.59 11.63 4.73
C MET A 95 9.30 12.93 3.98
N MET A 96 10.33 13.51 3.34
CA MET A 96 10.16 14.72 2.53
C MET A 96 9.16 14.52 1.38
N LYS A 97 9.24 13.39 0.67
CA LYS A 97 8.27 13.02 -0.37
C LYS A 97 6.85 12.88 0.18
N ASN A 98 6.69 12.28 1.37
CA ASN A 98 5.37 12.13 2.01
C ASN A 98 4.78 13.49 2.41
N ILE A 99 5.61 14.40 2.95
CA ILE A 99 5.18 15.76 3.30
C ILE A 99 4.67 16.49 2.07
N HIS A 100 5.43 16.49 0.97
CA HIS A 100 4.99 17.09 -0.30
C HIS A 100 3.66 16.50 -0.78
N PHE A 101 3.53 15.17 -0.78
CA PHE A 101 2.30 14.51 -1.20
C PHE A 101 1.09 14.90 -0.33
N ASN A 102 1.27 14.97 0.99
CA ASN A 102 0.22 15.40 1.89
C ASN A 102 -0.18 16.86 1.64
N LEU A 103 0.79 17.76 1.41
CA LEU A 103 0.52 19.16 1.08
C LEU A 103 -0.23 19.31 -0.24
N ASP A 104 0.20 18.61 -1.30
CA ASP A 104 -0.50 18.60 -2.60
C ASP A 104 -1.93 18.07 -2.48
N ARG A 105 -2.15 17.04 -1.65
CA ARG A 105 -3.48 16.52 -1.37
C ARG A 105 -4.33 17.51 -0.58
N ILE A 106 -3.78 18.18 0.43
CA ILE A 106 -4.50 19.22 1.18
C ILE A 106 -4.92 20.31 0.19
N PHE A 107 -3.98 20.85 -0.59
CA PHE A 107 -4.26 21.87 -1.59
C PHE A 107 -5.42 21.50 -2.54
N LYS A 108 -5.43 20.27 -3.07
CA LYS A 108 -6.50 19.79 -3.96
C LYS A 108 -7.88 19.65 -3.32
N ASN A 109 -7.93 19.42 -2.00
CA ASN A 109 -9.18 19.14 -1.28
C ASN A 109 -9.67 20.31 -0.43
N VAL A 110 -8.92 21.41 -0.38
CA VAL A 110 -9.37 22.62 0.31
C VAL A 110 -10.45 23.28 -0.53
N PHE A 111 -11.68 23.25 -0.03
CA PHE A 111 -12.72 24.19 -0.45
C PHE A 111 -12.46 25.50 0.28
N LEU A 112 -11.85 26.47 -0.40
CA LEU A 112 -11.39 27.72 0.20
C LEU A 112 -12.60 28.58 0.61
N SER A 113 -12.75 28.81 1.91
CA SER A 113 -13.69 29.80 2.47
C SER A 113 -13.05 31.18 2.67
N GLU A 114 -11.73 31.31 2.49
CA GLU A 114 -10.95 32.55 2.58
C GLU A 114 -10.23 32.86 1.25
N PRO A 115 -9.92 34.14 0.97
CA PRO A 115 -9.12 34.51 -0.20
C PRO A 115 -7.66 34.07 0.01
N LEU A 116 -7.32 32.90 -0.54
CA LEU A 116 -5.95 32.40 -0.63
C LEU A 116 -5.38 32.70 -2.01
N ASP A 117 -4.12 33.12 -2.07
CA ASP A 117 -3.38 33.22 -3.33
C ASP A 117 -3.04 31.80 -3.84
N GLU A 118 -3.94 31.25 -4.65
CA GLU A 118 -3.80 29.92 -5.23
C GLU A 118 -2.56 29.80 -6.13
N GLU A 119 -2.17 30.88 -6.81
CA GLU A 119 -1.06 30.86 -7.76
C GLU A 119 0.27 30.75 -7.02
N LEU A 120 0.46 31.57 -5.97
CA LEU A 120 1.64 31.49 -5.13
C LEU A 120 1.80 30.10 -4.48
N LEU A 121 0.69 29.49 -4.05
CA LEU A 121 0.72 28.16 -3.46
C LEU A 121 1.05 27.06 -4.50
N ARG A 122 0.48 27.14 -5.71
CA ARG A 122 0.82 26.23 -6.82
C ARG A 122 2.29 26.33 -7.19
N GLN A 123 2.82 27.55 -7.27
CA GLN A 123 4.23 27.79 -7.57
C GLN A 123 5.13 27.19 -6.48
N THR A 124 4.83 27.47 -5.21
CA THR A 124 5.59 26.92 -4.07
C THR A 124 5.60 25.39 -4.05
N LEU A 125 4.46 24.74 -4.34
CA LEU A 125 4.38 23.28 -4.44
C LEU A 125 5.19 22.73 -5.62
N SER A 126 5.21 23.45 -6.74
CA SER A 126 6.02 23.09 -7.91
C SER A 126 7.52 23.19 -7.60
N ASP A 127 7.96 24.27 -6.99
CA ASP A 127 9.36 24.48 -6.61
C ASP A 127 9.83 23.41 -5.63
N LEU A 128 9.01 23.12 -4.61
CA LEU A 128 9.27 22.05 -3.65
C LEU A 128 9.41 20.69 -4.37
N LYS A 129 8.55 20.40 -5.34
CA LYS A 129 8.64 19.16 -6.14
C LYS A 129 9.95 19.07 -6.92
N VAL A 130 10.41 20.18 -7.52
CA VAL A 130 11.69 20.24 -8.24
C VAL A 130 12.86 20.00 -7.28
N CYS A 131 12.90 20.72 -6.14
CA CYS A 131 13.94 20.52 -5.13
C CYS A 131 13.97 19.08 -4.62
N LEU A 132 12.81 18.45 -4.37
CA LEU A 132 12.76 17.05 -3.94
C LEU A 132 13.24 16.09 -5.00
N LYS A 133 12.98 16.36 -6.28
CA LYS A 133 13.50 15.57 -7.39
C LYS A 133 15.03 15.61 -7.40
N GLU A 134 15.60 16.80 -7.28
CA GLU A 134 17.05 16.97 -7.22
C GLU A 134 17.70 16.30 -6.00
N ILE A 135 17.13 16.48 -4.80
CA ILE A 135 17.60 15.81 -3.58
C ILE A 135 17.52 14.30 -3.76
N THR A 136 16.44 13.79 -4.34
CA THR A 136 16.28 12.36 -4.61
C THR A 136 17.36 11.86 -5.56
N GLU A 137 17.61 12.55 -6.67
CA GLU A 137 18.61 12.16 -7.67
C GLU A 137 20.04 12.19 -7.13
N ARG A 138 20.34 13.13 -6.22
CA ARG A 138 21.67 13.23 -5.59
C ARG A 138 21.88 12.23 -4.46
N CYS A 139 20.82 11.93 -3.70
CA CYS A 139 20.94 11.15 -2.46
C CYS A 139 20.57 9.67 -2.63
N LEU A 140 19.75 9.33 -3.62
CA LEU A 140 19.27 7.98 -3.85
C LEU A 140 19.67 7.52 -5.26
N PRO A 141 19.92 6.22 -5.46
CA PRO A 141 20.02 5.68 -6.80
C PRO A 141 18.74 5.98 -7.59
N PRO A 142 18.82 6.21 -8.91
CA PRO A 142 17.66 6.51 -9.72
C PRO A 142 16.61 5.42 -9.51
N GLU A 143 15.43 5.81 -9.00
CA GLU A 143 14.28 4.92 -9.02
C GLU A 143 13.93 4.75 -10.51
N GLU A 144 14.32 3.64 -11.12
CA GLU A 144 13.72 3.17 -12.37
C GLU A 144 12.26 2.82 -12.07
N ARG A 145 11.42 3.86 -11.94
CA ARG A 145 9.99 3.71 -12.09
C ARG A 145 9.76 3.51 -13.56
N GLU A 146 9.87 2.27 -14.02
CA GLU A 146 9.04 1.90 -15.17
C GLU A 146 7.62 2.34 -14.82
N VAL A 147 7.04 3.19 -15.67
CA VAL A 147 5.64 3.60 -15.59
C VAL A 147 4.78 2.40 -16.01
N THR A 148 4.96 1.25 -15.37
CA THR A 148 3.95 0.21 -15.32
C THR A 148 3.06 0.57 -14.14
N ARG A 149 2.06 1.42 -14.43
CA ARG A 149 0.89 1.58 -13.57
C ARG A 149 0.45 0.17 -13.18
N HIS A 150 0.23 -0.09 -11.88
CA HIS A 150 -0.18 -1.39 -11.30
C HIS A 150 0.92 -2.33 -10.77
N GLU A 151 1.88 -1.83 -9.99
CA GLU A 151 2.43 -2.65 -8.90
C GLU A 151 1.94 -2.08 -7.56
N SER A 152 0.89 -2.69 -7.01
CA SER A 152 0.47 -2.46 -5.64
C SER A 152 1.63 -2.86 -4.73
N ARG A 153 2.38 -1.89 -4.17
CA ARG A 153 3.44 -2.17 -3.20
C ARG A 153 2.82 -2.95 -2.03
N PRO A 154 3.17 -4.23 -1.79
CA PRO A 154 2.89 -4.80 -0.49
C PRO A 154 3.74 -4.05 0.52
N HIS A 155 3.10 -3.58 1.59
CA HIS A 155 3.79 -3.03 2.75
C HIS A 155 4.83 -4.06 3.20
N ARG A 156 6.13 -3.71 3.19
CA ARG A 156 7.17 -4.50 3.86
C ARG A 156 6.85 -4.41 5.36
N PRO A 157 6.45 -5.48 6.05
CA PRO A 157 6.54 -5.50 7.50
C PRO A 157 8.03 -5.31 7.80
N GLY A 158 8.37 -4.34 8.65
CA GLY A 158 9.72 -4.31 9.22
C GLY A 158 9.97 -5.64 9.93
N PRO A 159 11.24 -6.03 10.15
CA PRO A 159 11.51 -7.14 11.04
C PRO A 159 10.85 -6.78 12.38
N ASP A 160 9.85 -7.56 12.77
CA ASP A 160 9.26 -7.49 14.10
C ASP A 160 10.42 -7.50 15.08
N ARG A 161 10.63 -6.38 15.76
CA ARG A 161 11.53 -6.32 16.90
C ARG A 161 10.89 -7.22 17.94
N VAL A 162 11.38 -8.46 17.98
CA VAL A 162 11.17 -9.39 19.09
C VAL A 162 11.41 -8.60 20.37
N ARG A 163 10.36 -8.51 21.18
CA ARG A 163 10.37 -7.90 22.50
C ARG A 163 10.66 -8.99 23.54
#